data_AF-A0A314UF69-F1
#
_entry.id   AF-A0A314UF69-F1
#
_cell.length_a   1.000
_cell.length_b   1.000
_cell.length_c   1.000
_cell.angle_alpha   90.00
_cell.angle_beta   90.00
_cell.angle_gamma   90.00
#
_symmetry.space_group_name_H-M   'P 1'
#
loop_
_entity.id
_entity.type
_entity.pdbx_description
1 polymer ?
#
loop_
_entity_poly.entity_id
_entity_poly.type
_entity_poly.pdbx_seq_one_letter_code
_entity_poly.pdbx_strand_id
1 'polypeptide(L)'
;MMANWSELQPELLQLIMNNLSFVNILRFRAVCSSWNHAAKSCATSSCPPPRTPSTPWLMLPSSSEENDQNNPASGARCFYSLEEQKVYTIKSSFQDFDHAAAWCVGSSHGWLIFNSKANLHLLNPISPRKIQLPPMWHIAKAVLYLLRPDSEQLFALAGDGSVEGSVEVWEFNKSFPIKTIDLPQPFAEIEKADIMQNFSIYKYSTQNYLVESLGEILYVGRVIGNFINHEGIAVVQEDLPEGFDVIFPYRTLRFYILKLNITGKKWEKVESSLRNRALFLGGNQSMSVSTRDFPELEENSIYFTDDRLRDINFQFDCSGHDNGVYNIGNKVVKPFDQLD
;
A
#
# COMPACT_ATOMS: atom_id res chain seq x y z
N MET A 1 21.21 19.54 42.75
CA MET A 1 21.38 19.93 41.34
C MET A 1 20.56 18.95 40.49
N MET A 2 19.59 19.43 39.71
CA MET A 2 18.94 18.59 38.70
C MET A 2 19.93 18.37 37.56
N ALA A 3 20.07 17.14 37.09
CA ALA A 3 20.92 16.83 35.95
C ALA A 3 20.40 17.54 34.70
N ASN A 4 21.28 18.27 33.99
CA ASN A 4 20.90 18.95 32.77
C ASN A 4 20.97 18.00 31.57
N TRP A 5 19.86 17.33 31.26
CA TRP A 5 19.77 16.38 30.15
C TRP A 5 19.88 17.03 28.76
N SER A 6 19.90 18.37 28.64
CA SER A 6 20.13 19.04 27.36
C SER A 6 21.59 18.96 26.88
N GLU A 7 22.52 18.71 27.81
CA GLU A 7 23.97 18.58 27.56
C GLU A 7 24.42 17.14 27.31
N LEU A 8 23.47 16.19 27.23
CA LEU A 8 23.77 14.81 26.92
C LEU A 8 24.42 14.71 25.54
N GLN A 9 25.43 13.85 25.40
CA GLN A 9 26.12 13.64 24.13
C GLN A 9 25.14 13.13 23.05
N PRO A 10 25.27 13.57 21.77
CA PRO A 10 24.37 13.18 20.68
C PRO A 10 24.22 11.66 20.52
N GLU A 11 25.28 10.89 20.78
CA GLU A 11 25.32 9.44 20.67
C GLU A 11 24.40 8.77 21.70
N LEU A 12 24.34 9.33 22.93
CA LEU A 12 23.45 8.85 23.98
C LEU A 12 22.00 9.24 23.69
N LEU A 13 21.77 10.44 23.14
CA LEU A 13 20.46 10.87 22.68
C LEU A 13 19.93 9.98 21.56
N GLN A 14 20.78 9.54 20.65
CA GLN A 14 20.43 8.56 19.61
C GLN A 14 20.06 7.20 20.19
N LEU A 15 20.82 6.69 21.16
CA LEU A 15 20.50 5.42 21.83
C LEU A 15 19.14 5.48 22.55
N ILE A 16 18.84 6.60 23.22
CA ILE A 16 17.53 6.81 23.84
C ILE A 16 16.44 6.78 22.77
N MET A 17 16.61 7.60 21.71
CA MET A 17 15.63 7.72 20.64
C MET A 17 15.34 6.38 19.94
N ASN A 18 16.35 5.54 19.73
CA ASN A 18 16.19 4.23 19.08
C ASN A 18 15.32 3.23 19.87
N ASN A 19 15.05 3.52 21.15
CA ASN A 19 14.18 2.72 22.02
C ASN A 19 12.80 3.38 22.23
N LEU A 20 12.56 4.57 21.68
CA LEU A 20 11.29 5.25 21.80
C LEU A 20 10.30 4.75 20.77
N SER A 21 9.02 4.67 21.17
CA SER A 21 7.93 4.51 20.22
C SER A 21 7.86 5.73 19.30
N PHE A 22 7.19 5.54 18.17
CA PHE A 22 7.03 6.57 17.14
C PHE A 22 6.48 7.91 17.69
N VAL A 23 5.47 7.88 18.57
CA VAL A 23 4.94 9.10 19.22
C VAL A 23 6.00 9.79 20.08
N ASN A 24 6.76 8.99 20.81
CA ASN A 24 7.75 9.50 21.75
C ASN A 24 8.95 10.13 21.03
N ILE A 25 9.26 9.72 19.79
CA ILE A 25 10.22 10.41 18.93
C ILE A 25 9.74 11.84 18.59
N LEU A 26 8.43 12.03 18.32
CA LEU A 26 7.88 13.39 18.11
C LEU A 26 8.05 14.27 19.34
N ARG A 27 7.72 13.72 20.52
CA ARG A 27 7.89 14.41 21.80
C ARG A 27 9.35 14.72 22.08
N PHE A 28 10.24 13.76 21.82
CA PHE A 28 11.68 13.90 21.96
C PHE A 28 12.21 15.10 21.17
N ARG A 29 11.75 15.27 19.92
CA ARG A 29 12.12 16.40 19.05
C ARG A 29 11.59 17.74 19.53
N ALA A 30 10.50 17.74 20.30
CA ALA A 30 9.87 18.94 20.83
C ALA A 30 10.50 19.42 22.16
N VAL A 31 11.39 18.64 22.78
CA VAL A 31 11.99 18.97 24.09
C VAL A 31 12.87 20.23 24.02
N CYS A 32 13.90 20.22 23.16
CA CYS A 32 14.80 21.36 22.96
C CYS A 32 15.55 21.27 21.63
N SER A 33 16.30 22.31 21.27
CA SER A 33 17.08 22.38 20.02
C SER A 33 18.14 21.28 19.91
N SER A 34 18.82 20.94 21.02
CA SER A 34 19.82 19.86 21.09
C SER A 34 19.20 18.50 20.73
N TRP A 35 18.08 18.15 21.36
CA TRP A 35 17.38 16.88 21.11
C TRP A 35 16.78 16.81 19.70
N ASN A 36 16.22 17.92 19.21
CA ASN A 36 15.76 18.02 17.83
C ASN A 36 16.92 17.82 16.82
N HIS A 37 18.10 18.37 17.11
CA HIS A 37 19.27 18.20 16.26
C HIS A 37 19.77 16.74 16.25
N ALA A 38 19.86 16.09 17.42
CA ALA A 38 20.23 14.69 17.53
C ALA A 38 19.27 13.77 16.74
N ALA A 39 17.97 14.03 16.83
CA ALA A 39 16.95 13.29 16.08
C ALA A 39 17.04 13.51 14.56
N LYS A 40 17.33 14.73 14.11
CA LYS A 40 17.56 15.02 12.68
C LYS A 40 18.79 14.32 12.14
N SER A 41 19.87 14.25 12.92
CA SER A 41 21.12 13.60 12.54
C SER A 41 20.98 12.07 12.39
N CYS A 42 20.14 11.42 13.18
CA CYS A 42 19.82 9.99 12.96
C CYS A 42 18.94 9.78 11.72
N ALA A 43 18.03 10.72 11.38
CA ALA A 43 17.20 10.56 10.18
C ALA A 43 17.99 10.61 8.85
N THR A 44 19.22 11.12 8.89
CA THR A 44 20.15 11.19 7.75
C THR A 44 21.09 10.00 7.64
N SER A 45 21.38 9.29 8.73
CA SER A 45 21.98 7.96 8.68
C SER A 45 20.87 6.93 8.46
N SER A 46 21.19 5.78 7.90
CA SER A 46 20.26 4.66 7.73
C SER A 46 19.84 4.12 9.12
N CYS A 47 19.00 4.86 9.87
CA CYS A 47 18.58 4.45 11.20
C CYS A 47 17.62 3.26 11.04
N PRO A 48 17.90 2.11 11.69
CA PRO A 48 17.02 0.97 11.65
C PRO A 48 15.64 1.34 12.22
N PRO A 49 14.57 0.62 11.83
CA PRO A 49 13.25 0.85 12.38
C PRO A 49 13.32 0.79 13.92
N PRO A 50 12.45 1.55 14.62
CA PRO A 50 12.43 1.56 16.07
C PRO A 50 12.42 0.13 16.60
N ARG A 51 13.27 -0.16 17.60
CA ARG A 51 13.43 -1.51 18.14
C ARG A 51 12.18 -2.04 18.83
N THR A 52 11.24 -1.14 19.12
CA THR A 52 9.94 -1.44 19.71
C THR A 52 8.87 -1.43 18.63
N PRO A 53 8.09 -2.52 18.47
CA PRO A 53 6.94 -2.52 17.57
C PRO A 53 5.94 -1.45 18.02
N SER A 54 5.72 -0.43 17.19
CA SER A 54 4.69 0.59 17.42
C SER A 54 3.38 0.17 16.77
N THR A 55 2.25 0.42 17.42
CA THR A 55 0.92 0.21 16.80
C THR A 55 0.83 1.02 15.50
N PRO A 56 0.22 0.49 14.42
CA PRO A 56 0.07 1.23 13.17
C PRO A 56 -0.74 2.50 13.39
N TRP A 57 -0.44 3.53 12.61
CA TRP A 57 -1.20 4.77 12.57
C TRP A 57 -2.10 4.76 11.34
N LEU A 58 -3.37 5.05 11.53
CA LEU A 58 -4.34 5.08 10.43
C LEU A 58 -4.37 6.48 9.83
N MET A 59 -4.01 6.61 8.56
CA MET A 59 -4.25 7.85 7.83
C MET A 59 -5.74 8.02 7.62
N LEU A 60 -6.29 9.15 8.07
CA LEU A 60 -7.70 9.46 7.94
C LEU A 60 -7.99 10.15 6.60
N PRO A 61 -9.18 9.95 6.02
CA PRO A 61 -9.64 10.73 4.87
C PRO A 61 -9.57 12.22 5.17
N SER A 62 -9.29 13.02 4.14
CA SER A 62 -9.36 14.49 4.29
C SER A 62 -10.83 14.88 4.44
N SER A 63 -11.21 15.52 5.55
CA SER A 63 -12.57 16.03 5.73
C SER A 63 -12.81 17.17 4.75
N SER A 64 -13.80 17.01 3.88
CA SER A 64 -14.30 18.06 2.97
C SER A 64 -14.95 19.25 3.68
N GLU A 65 -15.08 19.18 5.01
CA GLU A 65 -15.81 20.16 5.83
C GLU A 65 -14.98 21.38 6.27
N GLU A 66 -13.66 21.40 6.08
CA GLU A 66 -12.86 22.63 6.27
C GLU A 66 -12.92 23.54 5.02
N ASN A 67 -14.13 23.83 4.54
CA ASN A 67 -14.41 24.96 3.66
C ASN A 67 -14.55 26.24 4.50
N ASP A 68 -13.53 26.57 5.30
CA ASP A 68 -13.39 27.94 5.77
C ASP A 68 -13.01 28.76 4.54
N GLN A 69 -13.95 29.56 4.03
CA GLN A 69 -13.77 30.44 2.86
C GLN A 69 -12.63 31.46 3.04
N ASN A 70 -12.00 31.50 4.23
CA ASN A 70 -10.83 32.30 4.56
C ASN A 70 -9.51 31.51 4.64
N ASN A 71 -9.48 30.20 4.39
CA ASN A 71 -8.23 29.44 4.35
C ASN A 71 -8.28 28.23 3.38
N PRO A 72 -8.04 28.43 2.07
CA PRO A 72 -8.23 27.40 1.04
C PRO A 72 -7.24 26.22 1.05
N ALA A 73 -6.47 26.01 2.12
CA ALA A 73 -5.38 25.03 2.12
C ALA A 73 -5.02 24.56 3.54
N SER A 74 -5.94 23.85 4.22
CA SER A 74 -5.49 22.98 5.32
C SER A 74 -4.76 21.80 4.70
N GLY A 75 -3.51 22.03 4.29
CA GLY A 75 -2.62 21.05 3.71
C GLY A 75 -2.15 19.99 4.70
N ALA A 76 -2.99 19.68 5.67
CA ALA A 76 -2.75 18.74 6.72
C ALA A 76 -3.18 17.34 6.31
N ARG A 77 -2.54 16.34 6.91
CA ARG A 77 -3.06 14.98 6.97
C ARG A 77 -3.22 14.57 8.42
N CYS A 78 -4.34 13.93 8.70
CA CYS A 78 -4.69 13.46 10.03
C CYS A 78 -4.35 11.97 10.15
N PHE A 79 -3.81 11.60 11.30
CA PHE A 79 -3.45 10.23 11.61
C PHE A 79 -4.02 9.84 12.97
N TYR A 80 -4.72 8.72 13.03
CA TYR A 80 -5.21 8.16 14.27
C TYR A 80 -4.20 7.16 14.84
N SER A 81 -3.77 7.39 16.07
CA SER A 81 -2.93 6.46 16.84
C SER A 81 -3.82 5.56 17.68
N LEU A 82 -3.72 4.25 17.45
CA LEU A 82 -4.42 3.23 18.24
C LEU A 82 -3.92 3.18 19.69
N GLU A 83 -2.60 3.31 19.89
CA GLU A 83 -1.96 3.32 21.22
C GLU A 83 -2.48 4.45 22.11
N GLU A 84 -2.55 5.68 21.60
CA GLU A 84 -2.98 6.83 22.39
C GLU A 84 -4.47 7.16 22.26
N GLN A 85 -5.19 6.47 21.37
CA GLN A 85 -6.57 6.78 20.98
C GLN A 85 -6.77 8.26 20.62
N LYS A 86 -5.81 8.82 19.88
CA LYS A 86 -5.76 10.25 19.53
C LYS A 86 -5.51 10.47 18.05
N VAL A 87 -6.06 11.58 17.55
CA VAL A 87 -5.78 12.08 16.20
C VAL A 87 -4.64 13.09 16.27
N TYR A 88 -3.64 12.91 15.42
CA TYR A 88 -2.54 13.84 15.19
C TYR A 88 -2.67 14.48 13.82
N THR A 89 -2.49 15.80 13.76
CA THR A 89 -2.54 16.57 12.52
C THR A 89 -1.13 16.96 12.11
N ILE A 90 -0.66 16.48 10.95
CA ILE A 90 0.66 16.80 10.41
C ILE A 90 0.48 17.75 9.22
N LYS A 91 1.00 18.97 9.35
CA LYS A 91 0.90 20.04 8.32
C LYS A 91 2.17 20.15 7.49
N SER A 92 3.31 20.36 8.14
CA SER A 92 4.59 20.73 7.50
C SER A 92 5.03 19.81 6.38
N SER A 93 4.79 18.50 6.53
CA SER A 93 5.28 17.47 5.61
C SER A 93 4.46 17.40 4.31
N PHE A 94 3.31 18.10 4.24
CA PHE A 94 2.37 18.00 3.14
C PHE A 94 2.10 19.34 2.43
N GLN A 95 2.67 20.46 2.91
CA GLN A 95 2.38 21.82 2.40
C GLN A 95 2.65 22.00 0.89
N ASP A 96 3.58 21.25 0.32
CA ASP A 96 3.97 21.38 -1.09
C ASP A 96 3.09 20.58 -2.06
N PHE A 97 2.13 19.79 -1.56
CA PHE A 97 1.31 18.92 -2.41
C PHE A 97 0.05 19.63 -2.90
N ASP A 98 -0.36 19.30 -4.12
CA ASP A 98 -1.67 19.71 -4.61
C ASP A 98 -2.74 18.86 -3.93
N HIS A 99 -3.38 19.39 -2.89
CA HIS A 99 -4.30 18.61 -2.06
C HIS A 99 -5.52 18.05 -2.78
N ALA A 100 -5.92 18.65 -3.90
CA ALA A 100 -7.03 18.16 -4.72
C ALA A 100 -6.64 16.94 -5.58
N ALA A 101 -5.35 16.82 -5.92
CA ALA A 101 -4.83 15.77 -6.79
C ALA A 101 -3.88 14.79 -6.09
N ALA A 102 -3.48 15.08 -4.84
CA ALA A 102 -2.48 14.30 -4.12
C ALA A 102 -3.10 13.19 -3.28
N TRP A 103 -2.71 11.95 -3.56
CA TRP A 103 -3.19 10.77 -2.85
C TRP A 103 -2.03 9.87 -2.43
N CYS A 104 -2.24 9.17 -1.31
CA CYS A 104 -1.28 8.22 -0.78
C CYS A 104 -1.43 6.91 -1.55
N VAL A 105 -0.36 6.45 -2.20
CA VAL A 105 -0.35 5.22 -3.01
C VAL A 105 0.23 4.03 -2.25
N GLY A 106 0.84 4.25 -1.07
CA GLY A 106 1.34 3.17 -0.21
C GLY A 106 2.07 3.65 1.03
N SER A 107 2.31 2.74 1.98
CA SER A 107 3.12 2.99 3.17
C SER A 107 4.06 1.81 3.47
N SER A 108 5.24 2.08 4.04
CA SER A 108 6.18 1.06 4.50
C SER A 108 7.15 1.62 5.53
N HIS A 109 7.31 0.96 6.68
CA HIS A 109 8.32 1.30 7.69
C HIS A 109 8.35 2.80 8.11
N GLY A 110 7.17 3.43 8.21
CA GLY A 110 7.05 4.85 8.58
C GLY A 110 7.19 5.84 7.41
N TRP A 111 7.44 5.34 6.20
CA TRP A 111 7.41 6.12 4.96
C TRP A 111 6.07 5.99 4.25
N LEU A 112 5.68 7.05 3.56
CA LEU A 112 4.51 7.13 2.70
C LEU A 112 4.97 7.43 1.27
N ILE A 113 4.28 6.86 0.27
CA ILE A 113 4.39 7.32 -1.10
C ILE A 113 3.18 8.18 -1.43
N PHE A 114 3.44 9.40 -1.87
CA PHE A 114 2.44 10.33 -2.36
C PHE A 114 2.59 10.52 -3.86
N ASN A 115 1.50 10.37 -4.60
CA ASN A 115 1.42 10.83 -5.97
C ASN A 115 0.79 12.22 -5.97
N SER A 116 1.46 13.21 -6.55
CA SER A 116 0.95 14.56 -6.74
C SER A 116 1.29 15.01 -8.16
N LYS A 117 0.27 15.28 -8.99
CA LYS A 117 0.45 15.67 -10.40
C LYS A 117 1.38 14.73 -11.19
N ALA A 118 1.17 13.41 -11.06
CA ALA A 118 2.00 12.38 -11.69
C ALA A 118 3.48 12.36 -11.26
N ASN A 119 3.82 13.00 -10.14
CA ASN A 119 5.13 12.88 -9.50
C ASN A 119 4.99 12.08 -8.22
N LEU A 120 5.80 11.03 -8.09
CA LEU A 120 5.82 10.22 -6.89
C LEU A 120 6.86 10.75 -5.91
N HIS A 121 6.47 10.83 -4.65
CA HIS A 121 7.30 11.33 -3.57
C HIS A 121 7.29 10.33 -2.43
N LEU A 122 8.47 9.92 -2.02
CA LEU A 122 8.68 9.18 -0.79
C LEU A 122 8.84 10.19 0.36
N LEU A 123 7.90 10.16 1.29
CA LEU A 123 7.77 11.11 2.39
C LEU A 123 7.83 10.36 3.71
N ASN A 124 8.66 10.84 4.63
CA ASN A 124 8.50 10.49 6.03
C ASN A 124 7.67 11.60 6.70
N PRO A 125 6.46 11.34 7.21
CA PRO A 125 5.59 12.40 7.76
C PRO A 125 6.19 13.16 8.96
N ILE A 126 7.20 12.59 9.61
CA ILE A 126 7.80 13.11 10.85
C ILE A 126 9.17 13.74 10.62
N SER A 127 9.89 13.31 9.59
CA SER A 127 11.19 13.86 9.25
C SER A 127 11.04 14.86 8.09
N PRO A 128 11.95 15.84 7.93
CA PRO A 128 11.94 16.72 6.77
C PRO A 128 12.38 15.98 5.48
N ARG A 129 12.64 14.66 5.54
CA ARG A 129 13.16 13.89 4.42
C ARG A 129 12.02 13.58 3.45
N LYS A 130 12.10 14.23 2.30
CA LYS A 130 11.25 14.03 1.13
C LYS A 130 12.17 13.68 -0.03
N ILE A 131 11.91 12.55 -0.67
CA ILE A 131 12.67 12.07 -1.81
C ILE A 131 11.71 12.06 -2.99
N GLN A 132 11.99 12.88 -4.00
CA GLN A 132 11.26 12.82 -5.25
C GLN A 132 11.73 11.59 -6.03
N LEU A 133 10.80 10.74 -6.42
CA LEU A 133 11.06 9.65 -7.35
C LEU A 133 11.09 10.20 -8.78
N PRO A 134 11.76 9.52 -9.73
CA PRO A 134 11.77 9.94 -11.11
C PRO A 134 10.36 10.06 -11.70
N PRO A 135 10.19 10.80 -12.82
CA PRO A 135 8.89 10.93 -13.47
C PRO A 135 8.42 9.57 -13.95
N MET A 136 7.48 8.99 -13.23
CA MET A 136 6.91 7.68 -13.54
C MET A 136 5.44 7.89 -13.96
N TRP A 137 5.27 8.67 -15.04
CA TRP A 137 3.98 9.13 -15.55
C TRP A 137 3.06 7.97 -16.00
N HIS A 138 3.62 6.78 -16.21
CA HIS A 138 2.91 5.55 -16.55
C HIS A 138 2.45 4.74 -15.32
N ILE A 139 2.71 5.19 -14.08
CA ILE A 139 2.36 4.44 -12.86
C ILE A 139 1.00 4.87 -12.32
N ALA A 140 0.02 3.96 -12.37
CA ALA A 140 -1.30 4.20 -11.80
C ALA A 140 -1.51 3.63 -10.39
N LYS A 141 -0.68 2.69 -9.94
CA LYS A 141 -0.64 2.16 -8.56
C LYS A 141 0.80 1.80 -8.21
N ALA A 142 1.35 2.33 -7.11
CA ALA A 142 2.71 2.03 -6.66
C ALA A 142 2.69 1.54 -5.22
N VAL A 143 3.06 0.28 -4.97
CA VAL A 143 3.26 -0.20 -3.59
C VAL A 143 4.70 0.06 -3.20
N LEU A 144 4.96 0.53 -1.98
CA LEU A 144 6.32 0.69 -1.46
C LEU A 144 6.79 -0.59 -0.80
N TYR A 145 7.85 -1.18 -1.33
CA TYR A 145 8.60 -2.20 -0.62
C TYR A 145 9.98 -1.66 -0.31
N LEU A 146 10.32 -1.36 0.96
CA LEU A 146 11.69 -0.99 1.35
C LEU A 146 12.36 -2.18 2.04
N LEU A 147 13.37 -2.73 1.37
CA LEU A 147 14.05 -3.97 1.75
C LEU A 147 15.08 -3.71 2.86
N ARG A 148 14.67 -3.78 4.13
CA ARG A 148 15.57 -3.79 5.29
C ARG A 148 16.32 -2.46 5.54
N PRO A 149 16.90 -2.30 6.74
CA PRO A 149 17.69 -1.10 7.10
C PRO A 149 18.94 -0.89 6.23
N ASP A 150 19.43 -1.96 5.60
CA ASP A 150 20.77 -1.99 4.99
C ASP A 150 20.75 -2.00 3.44
N SER A 151 19.57 -2.07 2.80
CA SER A 151 19.42 -2.03 1.34
C SER A 151 18.16 -1.29 0.90
N GLU A 152 18.25 0.04 0.74
CA GLU A 152 17.12 0.89 0.35
C GLU A 152 16.68 0.64 -1.12
N GLN A 153 15.99 -0.47 -1.40
CA GLN A 153 15.37 -0.78 -2.70
C GLN A 153 13.86 -0.59 -2.61
N LEU A 154 13.22 0.11 -3.57
CA LEU A 154 11.77 0.21 -3.81
C LEU A 154 11.35 -0.70 -4.96
N PHE A 155 10.30 -1.50 -4.76
CA PHE A 155 9.61 -2.22 -5.83
C PHE A 155 8.31 -1.52 -6.14
N ALA A 156 8.17 -0.92 -7.32
CA ALA A 156 6.94 -0.26 -7.75
C ALA A 156 6.24 -1.10 -8.83
N LEU A 157 4.92 -1.21 -8.75
CA LEU A 157 4.11 -1.59 -9.90
C LEU A 157 4.03 -0.37 -10.82
N ALA A 158 4.31 -0.55 -12.09
CA ALA A 158 4.15 0.44 -13.12
C ALA A 158 3.04 0.01 -14.09
N GLY A 159 2.31 0.97 -14.66
CA GLY A 159 1.13 0.72 -15.49
C GLY A 159 -0.19 1.15 -14.84
N ASP A 160 -1.27 1.11 -15.61
CA ASP A 160 -2.66 1.42 -15.23
C ASP A 160 -3.31 0.38 -14.29
N GLY A 161 -2.56 -0.64 -13.87
CA GLY A 161 -3.08 -1.81 -13.16
C GLY A 161 -3.58 -2.90 -14.11
N SER A 162 -3.54 -2.68 -15.43
CA SER A 162 -3.86 -3.68 -16.44
C SER A 162 -2.72 -4.69 -16.66
N VAL A 163 -2.98 -5.59 -17.62
CA VAL A 163 -2.14 -6.71 -18.02
C VAL A 163 -0.77 -6.27 -18.57
N GLU A 164 -0.63 -5.00 -18.99
CA GLU A 164 0.59 -4.47 -19.62
C GLU A 164 1.56 -3.74 -18.67
N GLY A 165 1.32 -3.77 -17.35
CA GLY A 165 2.19 -3.13 -16.37
C GLY A 165 3.64 -3.68 -16.35
N SER A 166 4.51 -3.16 -15.49
CA SER A 166 5.83 -3.77 -15.20
C SER A 166 6.16 -3.62 -13.73
N VAL A 167 7.08 -4.43 -13.18
CA VAL A 167 7.57 -4.22 -11.81
C VAL A 167 8.96 -3.59 -11.89
N GLU A 168 9.09 -2.39 -11.35
CA GLU A 168 10.33 -1.62 -11.38
C GLU A 168 11.02 -1.66 -10.02
N VAL A 169 12.34 -1.89 -10.02
CA VAL A 169 13.16 -1.86 -8.80
C VAL A 169 14.06 -0.63 -8.80
N TRP A 170 14.07 0.12 -7.70
CA TRP A 170 14.74 1.40 -7.54
C TRP A 170 15.63 1.42 -6.29
N GLU A 171 16.89 1.84 -6.40
CA GLU A 171 17.80 2.01 -5.24
C GLU A 171 17.91 3.47 -4.80
N PHE A 172 17.90 3.72 -3.48
CA PHE A 172 18.01 5.06 -2.86
C PHE A 172 19.32 5.33 -2.13
N ASN A 173 20.28 4.41 -2.18
CA ASN A 173 21.59 4.54 -1.53
C ASN A 173 22.49 5.67 -2.10
N LYS A 174 22.00 6.48 -3.03
CA LYS A 174 22.71 7.55 -3.75
C LYS A 174 21.91 8.84 -3.75
N SER A 175 22.57 9.95 -4.07
CA SER A 175 21.99 11.31 -4.12
C SER A 175 20.71 11.44 -4.97
N PHE A 176 20.48 10.48 -5.87
CA PHE A 176 19.28 10.36 -6.69
C PHE A 176 18.87 8.88 -6.80
N PRO A 177 17.56 8.56 -6.81
CA PRO A 177 17.08 7.19 -7.02
C PRO A 177 17.51 6.64 -8.38
N ILE A 178 18.03 5.41 -8.43
CA ILE A 178 18.46 4.76 -9.68
C ILE A 178 17.60 3.51 -9.92
N LYS A 179 17.04 3.38 -11.13
CA LYS A 179 16.36 2.16 -11.57
C LYS A 179 17.39 1.05 -11.76
N THR A 180 17.27 -0.05 -11.03
CA THR A 180 18.26 -1.13 -11.03
C THR A 180 17.81 -2.37 -11.77
N ILE A 181 16.50 -2.64 -11.83
CA ILE A 181 15.96 -3.84 -12.49
C ILE A 181 14.63 -3.52 -13.17
N ASP A 182 14.55 -3.84 -14.46
CA ASP A 182 13.30 -4.07 -15.18
C ASP A 182 12.91 -5.53 -15.01
N LEU A 183 11.89 -5.82 -14.22
CA LEU A 183 11.28 -7.14 -14.17
C LEU A 183 10.12 -7.15 -15.17
N PRO A 184 10.18 -7.98 -16.24
CA PRO A 184 9.03 -8.17 -17.09
C PRO A 184 7.86 -8.68 -16.23
N GLN A 185 6.63 -8.29 -16.57
CA GLN A 185 5.45 -8.90 -15.96
C GLN A 185 5.57 -10.41 -16.09
N PRO A 186 5.04 -11.14 -15.11
CA PRO A 186 4.89 -12.59 -15.21
C PRO A 186 3.88 -13.04 -16.28
N PHE A 187 3.66 -12.27 -17.35
CA PHE A 187 2.65 -12.56 -18.37
C PHE A 187 2.86 -13.96 -18.97
N ALA A 188 4.10 -14.34 -19.26
CA ALA A 188 4.42 -15.67 -19.77
C ALA A 188 4.09 -16.78 -18.74
N GLU A 189 4.26 -16.52 -17.45
CA GLU A 189 3.91 -17.43 -16.36
C GLU A 189 2.40 -17.46 -16.08
N ILE A 190 1.71 -16.34 -16.25
CA ILE A 190 0.24 -16.21 -16.16
C ILE A 190 -0.43 -16.97 -17.31
N GLU A 191 0.07 -16.80 -18.53
CA GLU A 191 -0.40 -17.49 -19.74
C GLU A 191 -0.15 -19.02 -19.65
N LYS A 192 1.05 -19.43 -19.20
CA LYS A 192 1.39 -20.85 -18.99
C LYS A 192 0.63 -21.52 -17.83
N ALA A 193 0.15 -20.74 -16.86
CA ALA A 193 -0.61 -21.26 -15.73
C ALA A 193 -2.11 -21.46 -16.04
N ASP A 194 -2.52 -21.37 -17.31
CA ASP A 194 -3.90 -21.38 -17.80
C ASP A 194 -4.79 -20.32 -17.15
N ILE A 195 -4.19 -19.27 -16.57
CA ILE A 195 -4.92 -18.21 -15.88
C ILE A 195 -5.67 -17.34 -16.91
N MET A 196 -5.20 -17.29 -18.17
CA MET A 196 -5.78 -16.46 -19.23
C MET A 196 -6.27 -17.23 -20.46
N GLN A 197 -6.31 -18.56 -20.45
CA GLN A 197 -6.99 -19.30 -21.53
C GLN A 197 -8.46 -18.84 -21.59
N ASN A 198 -8.87 -18.20 -22.69
CA ASN A 198 -10.18 -17.55 -22.91
C ASN A 198 -10.43 -16.23 -22.16
N PHE A 199 -9.38 -15.49 -21.76
CA PHE A 199 -9.54 -14.16 -21.17
C PHE A 199 -10.05 -13.16 -22.22
N SER A 200 -11.30 -12.71 -22.08
CA SER A 200 -11.86 -11.60 -22.84
C SER A 200 -11.83 -10.34 -22.00
N ILE A 201 -11.15 -9.29 -22.49
CA ILE A 201 -11.09 -7.97 -21.83
C ILE A 201 -12.49 -7.35 -21.61
N TYR A 202 -13.46 -7.76 -22.41
CA TYR A 202 -14.86 -7.32 -22.29
C TYR A 202 -15.57 -8.00 -21.12
N LYS A 203 -15.20 -9.25 -20.79
CA LYS A 203 -15.79 -10.03 -19.67
C LYS A 203 -15.03 -9.86 -18.36
N TYR A 204 -13.72 -9.72 -18.44
CA TYR A 204 -12.83 -9.78 -17.29
C TYR A 204 -11.87 -8.62 -17.27
N SER A 205 -11.47 -8.24 -16.08
CA SER A 205 -10.33 -7.35 -15.86
C SER A 205 -9.52 -7.83 -14.67
N THR A 206 -8.28 -7.35 -14.61
CA THR A 206 -7.33 -7.74 -13.58
C THR A 206 -6.95 -6.55 -12.74
N GLN A 207 -6.67 -6.82 -11.47
CA GLN A 207 -6.15 -5.84 -10.55
C GLN A 207 -4.94 -6.43 -9.84
N ASN A 208 -3.80 -5.76 -9.95
CA ASN A 208 -2.53 -6.29 -9.47
C ASN A 208 -2.07 -5.57 -8.20
N TYR A 209 -1.45 -6.33 -7.30
CA TYR A 209 -0.93 -5.91 -6.01
C TYR A 209 0.47 -6.47 -5.79
N LEU A 210 1.29 -5.74 -5.04
CA LEU A 210 2.54 -6.26 -4.49
C LEU A 210 2.41 -6.36 -2.99
N VAL A 211 2.92 -7.44 -2.41
CA VAL A 211 2.86 -7.69 -0.97
C VAL A 211 4.22 -8.18 -0.49
N GLU A 212 4.73 -7.55 0.58
CA GLU A 212 5.86 -8.10 1.34
C GLU A 212 5.38 -9.21 2.24
N SER A 213 6.09 -10.34 2.23
CA SER A 213 5.87 -11.39 3.21
C SER A 213 7.15 -12.12 3.59
N LEU A 214 7.62 -11.93 4.82
CA LEU A 214 8.79 -12.61 5.41
C LEU A 214 10.08 -12.33 4.62
N GLY A 215 10.21 -11.11 4.10
CA GLY A 215 11.31 -10.69 3.24
C GLY A 215 11.20 -11.19 1.79
N GLU A 216 10.08 -11.80 1.42
CA GLU A 216 9.76 -12.21 0.05
C GLU A 216 8.79 -11.23 -0.60
N ILE A 217 8.92 -11.06 -1.91
CA ILE A 217 7.99 -10.27 -2.72
C ILE A 217 6.96 -11.20 -3.34
N LEU A 218 5.70 -10.93 -3.06
CA LEU A 218 4.56 -11.57 -3.70
C LEU A 218 3.90 -10.60 -4.67
N TYR A 219 3.69 -11.04 -5.90
CA TYR A 219 2.79 -10.44 -6.86
C TYR A 219 1.45 -11.16 -6.78
N VAL A 220 0.39 -10.40 -6.52
CA VAL A 220 -0.96 -10.94 -6.37
C VAL A 220 -1.84 -10.30 -7.42
N GLY A 221 -2.40 -11.11 -8.31
CA GLY A 221 -3.38 -10.66 -9.29
C GLY A 221 -4.78 -11.10 -8.91
N ARG A 222 -5.71 -10.15 -8.89
CA ARG A 222 -7.15 -10.32 -8.66
C ARG A 222 -7.84 -10.36 -10.02
N VAL A 223 -8.63 -11.40 -10.26
CA VAL A 223 -9.44 -11.55 -11.47
C VAL A 223 -10.88 -11.20 -11.13
N ILE A 224 -11.43 -10.25 -11.87
CA ILE A 224 -12.75 -9.68 -11.62
C ILE A 224 -13.59 -9.85 -12.89
N GLY A 225 -14.82 -10.33 -12.74
CA GLY A 225 -15.79 -10.31 -13.82
C GLY A 225 -16.44 -8.93 -13.90
N ASN A 226 -16.38 -8.30 -15.07
CA ASN A 226 -16.90 -6.94 -15.31
C ASN A 226 -18.42 -6.89 -15.14
N PHE A 227 -19.11 -7.94 -15.59
CA PHE A 227 -20.56 -8.10 -15.53
C PHE A 227 -20.88 -9.52 -15.10
N ILE A 228 -21.67 -9.67 -14.05
CA ILE A 228 -22.02 -10.98 -13.50
C ILE A 228 -23.52 -11.18 -13.64
N ASN A 229 -23.94 -12.30 -14.23
CA ASN A 229 -25.36 -12.67 -14.32
C ASN A 229 -25.88 -13.20 -12.96
N HIS A 230 -27.18 -13.49 -12.89
CA HIS A 230 -27.82 -14.06 -11.68
C HIS A 230 -27.27 -15.43 -11.26
N GLU A 231 -26.54 -16.12 -12.13
CA GLU A 231 -25.88 -17.40 -11.86
C GLU A 231 -24.43 -17.24 -11.37
N GLY A 232 -23.90 -16.01 -11.29
CA GLY A 232 -22.52 -15.76 -10.88
C GLY A 232 -21.49 -15.84 -12.01
N ILE A 233 -21.93 -15.89 -13.28
CA ILE A 233 -21.09 -16.07 -14.46
C ILE A 233 -20.79 -14.72 -15.14
N ALA A 234 -19.55 -14.55 -15.59
CA ALA A 234 -19.13 -13.35 -16.32
C ALA A 234 -19.69 -13.31 -17.75
N VAL A 235 -20.38 -12.23 -18.10
CA VAL A 235 -21.04 -12.02 -19.42
C VAL A 235 -20.51 -10.77 -20.13
N VAL A 236 -20.72 -10.66 -21.45
CA VAL A 236 -20.45 -9.41 -22.20
C VAL A 236 -21.71 -8.55 -22.14
N GLN A 237 -21.55 -7.24 -21.97
CA GLN A 237 -22.67 -6.30 -21.97
C GLN A 237 -23.49 -6.34 -23.27
N GLU A 238 -22.83 -6.51 -24.42
CA GLU A 238 -23.47 -6.56 -25.75
C GLU A 238 -24.32 -7.82 -25.98
N ASP A 239 -24.12 -8.88 -25.19
CA ASP A 239 -24.92 -10.10 -25.27
C ASP A 239 -26.24 -9.98 -24.47
N LEU A 240 -26.45 -8.88 -23.75
CA LEU A 240 -27.66 -8.67 -22.95
C LEU A 240 -28.83 -8.23 -23.87
N PRO A 241 -30.03 -8.82 -23.73
CA PRO A 241 -31.18 -8.44 -24.54
C PRO A 241 -31.55 -6.96 -24.37
N GLU A 242 -31.97 -6.30 -25.44
CA GLU A 242 -32.45 -4.91 -25.39
C GLU A 242 -33.57 -4.75 -24.33
N GLY A 243 -33.37 -3.84 -23.38
CA GLY A 243 -34.33 -3.55 -22.31
C GLY A 243 -34.07 -4.21 -20.95
N PHE A 244 -32.96 -4.94 -20.77
CA PHE A 244 -32.50 -5.31 -19.42
C PHE A 244 -31.84 -4.12 -18.72
N ASP A 245 -32.34 -3.79 -17.51
CA ASP A 245 -31.61 -2.93 -16.58
C ASP A 245 -30.28 -3.62 -16.24
N VAL A 246 -29.16 -2.98 -16.60
CA VAL A 246 -27.83 -3.49 -16.23
C VAL A 246 -27.65 -3.25 -14.72
N ILE A 247 -28.06 -4.23 -13.91
CA ILE A 247 -27.81 -4.23 -12.46
C ILE A 247 -26.32 -4.57 -12.27
N PHE A 248 -25.46 -3.55 -12.16
CA PHE A 248 -24.04 -3.75 -11.84
C PHE A 248 -23.90 -4.15 -10.37
N PRO A 249 -23.29 -5.32 -10.12
CA PRO A 249 -21.97 -5.25 -9.50
C PRO A 249 -20.97 -6.22 -10.16
N TYR A 250 -19.79 -5.73 -10.54
CA TYR A 250 -18.65 -6.59 -10.84
C TYR A 250 -18.35 -7.48 -9.62
N ARG A 251 -17.75 -8.66 -9.82
CA ARG A 251 -17.34 -9.49 -8.67
C ARG A 251 -15.97 -10.09 -8.84
N THR A 252 -15.28 -10.20 -7.71
CA THR A 252 -14.05 -10.96 -7.62
C THR A 252 -14.32 -12.44 -7.77
N LEU A 253 -13.62 -13.06 -8.72
CA LEU A 253 -13.78 -14.48 -9.02
C LEU A 253 -12.68 -15.31 -8.37
N ARG A 254 -11.43 -14.83 -8.42
CA ARG A 254 -10.26 -15.54 -7.90
C ARG A 254 -9.03 -14.64 -7.82
N PHE A 255 -8.01 -15.17 -7.16
CA PHE A 255 -6.68 -14.58 -7.12
C PHE A 255 -5.63 -15.58 -7.64
N TYR A 256 -4.50 -15.04 -8.10
CA TYR A 256 -3.29 -15.80 -8.34
C TYR A 256 -2.11 -15.11 -7.66
N ILE A 257 -1.16 -15.91 -7.18
CA ILE A 257 -0.03 -15.43 -6.41
C ILE A 257 1.25 -15.96 -7.05
N LEU A 258 2.20 -15.05 -7.24
CA LEU A 258 3.52 -15.34 -7.77
C LEU A 258 4.56 -14.77 -6.81
N LYS A 259 5.65 -15.50 -6.63
CA LYS A 259 6.77 -15.12 -5.80
C LYS A 259 7.94 -14.70 -6.67
N LEU A 260 8.60 -13.60 -6.32
CA LEU A 260 9.80 -13.16 -7.03
C LEU A 260 11.03 -13.95 -6.59
N ASN A 261 11.66 -14.63 -7.54
CA ASN A 261 13.02 -15.12 -7.42
C ASN A 261 13.99 -14.02 -7.87
N ILE A 262 14.56 -13.28 -6.93
CA ILE A 262 15.45 -12.14 -7.20
C ILE A 262 16.71 -12.58 -7.96
N THR A 263 17.31 -13.70 -7.56
CA THR A 263 18.54 -14.22 -8.18
C THR A 263 18.30 -14.65 -9.62
N GLY A 264 17.17 -15.33 -9.87
CA GLY A 264 16.76 -15.79 -11.20
C GLY A 264 16.08 -14.72 -12.05
N LYS A 265 15.69 -13.57 -11.47
CA LYS A 265 14.82 -12.55 -12.07
C LYS A 265 13.55 -13.13 -12.70
N LYS A 266 12.92 -14.09 -12.01
CA LYS A 266 11.76 -14.84 -12.50
C LYS A 266 10.66 -14.87 -11.44
N TRP A 267 9.43 -15.04 -11.92
CA TRP A 267 8.27 -15.23 -11.08
C TRP A 267 7.95 -16.72 -10.96
N GLU A 268 7.71 -17.18 -9.75
CA GLU A 268 7.38 -18.57 -9.43
C GLU A 268 5.98 -18.63 -8.85
N LYS A 269 5.11 -19.47 -9.42
CA LYS A 269 3.73 -19.58 -8.97
C LYS A 269 3.66 -20.19 -7.57
N VAL A 270 2.91 -19.56 -6.68
CA VAL A 270 2.59 -20.10 -5.35
C VAL A 270 1.30 -20.89 -5.47
N GLU A 271 1.40 -22.23 -5.49
CA GLU A 271 0.26 -23.07 -5.84
C GLU A 271 -0.70 -23.39 -4.71
N SER A 272 -0.22 -23.47 -3.45
CA SER A 272 -1.00 -24.15 -2.41
C SER A 272 -1.09 -23.46 -1.06
N SER A 273 -0.14 -22.62 -0.65
CA SER A 273 -0.16 -22.08 0.71
C SER A 273 0.71 -20.84 0.89
N LEU A 274 0.19 -19.87 1.64
CA LEU A 274 0.93 -18.76 2.23
C LEU A 274 1.48 -19.11 3.63
N ARG A 275 1.35 -20.37 4.04
CA ARG A 275 1.62 -20.89 5.39
C ARG A 275 0.68 -20.22 6.40
N ASN A 276 1.20 -19.88 7.58
CA ASN A 276 0.49 -19.21 8.67
C ASN A 276 0.32 -17.69 8.43
N ARG A 277 -0.06 -17.31 7.20
CA ARG A 277 -0.16 -15.91 6.79
C ARG A 277 -1.51 -15.62 6.15
N ALA A 278 -2.00 -14.42 6.41
CA ALA A 278 -3.12 -13.82 5.71
C ALA A 278 -2.63 -12.55 4.99
N LEU A 279 -3.17 -12.28 3.80
CA LEU A 279 -2.91 -11.04 3.08
C LEU A 279 -4.11 -10.11 3.21
N PHE A 280 -3.85 -8.81 3.32
CA PHE A 280 -4.85 -7.77 3.23
C PHE A 280 -4.54 -6.94 1.99
N LEU A 281 -5.50 -6.84 1.08
CA LEU A 281 -5.38 -6.11 -0.18
C LEU A 281 -6.44 -5.00 -0.23
N GLY A 282 -6.00 -3.76 -0.39
CA GLY A 282 -6.89 -2.62 -0.63
C GLY A 282 -6.32 -1.66 -1.65
N GLY A 283 -7.09 -0.62 -1.98
CA GLY A 283 -6.72 0.32 -3.05
C GLY A 283 -5.44 1.12 -2.79
N ASN A 284 -5.10 1.35 -1.52
CA ASN A 284 -3.95 2.14 -1.12
C ASN A 284 -2.77 1.30 -0.62
N GLN A 285 -3.03 0.19 0.06
CA GLN A 285 -1.97 -0.62 0.67
C GLN A 285 -2.32 -2.09 0.62
N SER A 286 -1.28 -2.89 0.48
CA SER A 286 -1.34 -4.33 0.69
C SER A 286 -0.34 -4.74 1.76
N MET A 287 -0.72 -5.71 2.60
CA MET A 287 0.13 -6.16 3.72
C MET A 287 -0.05 -7.65 4.00
N SER A 288 0.94 -8.26 4.64
CA SER A 288 0.89 -9.64 5.11
C SER A 288 1.04 -9.70 6.63
N VAL A 289 0.15 -10.45 7.29
CA VAL A 289 0.18 -10.66 8.74
C VAL A 289 0.31 -12.13 9.09
N SER A 290 0.85 -12.43 10.26
CA SER A 290 0.91 -13.78 10.81
C SER A 290 -0.43 -14.13 11.46
N THR A 291 -1.06 -15.23 11.03
CA THR A 291 -2.31 -15.72 11.66
C THR A 291 -2.08 -16.31 13.06
N ARG A 292 -0.83 -16.50 13.47
CA ARG A 292 -0.50 -16.87 14.86
C ARG A 292 -0.67 -15.70 15.83
N ASP A 293 -0.47 -14.48 15.33
CA ASP A 293 -0.59 -13.27 16.12
C ASP A 293 -2.06 -12.80 16.19
N PHE A 294 -2.88 -13.25 15.23
CA PHE A 294 -4.30 -12.94 15.07
C PHE A 294 -5.10 -14.23 14.79
N PRO A 295 -5.45 -15.02 15.83
CA PRO A 295 -6.13 -16.32 15.68
C PRO A 295 -7.52 -16.25 15.03
N GLU A 296 -8.13 -15.06 15.01
CA GLU A 296 -9.39 -14.76 14.33
C GLU A 296 -9.29 -14.79 12.80
N LEU A 297 -8.07 -14.76 12.25
CA LEU A 297 -7.84 -14.78 10.81
C LEU A 297 -7.74 -16.20 10.26
N GLU A 298 -8.39 -16.43 9.12
CA GLU A 298 -8.28 -17.67 8.36
C GLU A 298 -6.89 -17.75 7.71
N GLU A 299 -6.18 -18.85 7.93
CA GLU A 299 -4.90 -19.08 7.27
C GLU A 299 -5.06 -19.25 5.76
N ASN A 300 -3.99 -19.02 5.00
CA ASN A 300 -4.00 -19.14 3.53
C ASN A 300 -5.10 -18.30 2.86
N SER A 301 -5.46 -17.17 3.48
CA SER A 301 -6.57 -16.33 3.02
C SER A 301 -6.12 -14.93 2.63
N ILE A 302 -6.85 -14.36 1.69
CA ILE A 302 -6.70 -12.99 1.19
C ILE A 302 -7.97 -12.25 1.56
N TYR A 303 -7.83 -11.29 2.47
CA TYR A 303 -8.86 -10.31 2.81
C TYR A 303 -8.72 -9.14 1.84
N PHE A 304 -9.78 -8.81 1.11
CA PHE A 304 -9.74 -7.75 0.13
C PHE A 304 -10.89 -6.78 0.27
N THR A 305 -10.63 -5.52 -0.06
CA THR A 305 -11.66 -4.50 -0.18
C THR A 305 -11.89 -4.14 -1.64
N ASP A 306 -13.08 -3.64 -1.92
CA ASP A 306 -13.43 -3.01 -3.18
C ASP A 306 -12.53 -1.79 -3.40
N ASP A 307 -11.71 -1.86 -4.44
CA ASP A 307 -10.73 -0.84 -4.80
C ASP A 307 -10.89 -0.31 -6.23
N ARG A 308 -12.08 -0.52 -6.84
CA ARG A 308 -12.46 0.07 -8.14
C ARG A 308 -13.06 1.45 -8.00
N LEU A 309 -12.37 2.33 -7.28
CA LEU A 309 -12.83 3.70 -7.07
C LEU A 309 -12.90 4.51 -8.39
N ARG A 310 -12.12 4.14 -9.41
CA ARG A 310 -12.06 4.83 -10.71
C ARG A 310 -13.22 4.49 -11.66
N ASP A 311 -13.88 3.35 -11.45
CA ASP A 311 -15.01 2.91 -12.26
C ASP A 311 -16.36 3.25 -11.61
N ILE A 312 -16.34 4.02 -10.50
CA ILE A 312 -17.55 4.56 -9.87
C ILE A 312 -18.12 5.61 -10.82
N ASN A 313 -18.97 5.13 -11.73
CA ASN A 313 -19.86 5.97 -12.49
C ASN A 313 -20.84 6.61 -11.49
N PHE A 314 -20.99 7.95 -11.52
CA PHE A 314 -21.84 8.74 -10.61
C PHE A 314 -23.34 8.33 -10.58
N GLN A 315 -23.75 7.33 -11.37
CA GLN A 315 -25.12 6.83 -11.45
C GLN A 315 -25.44 5.69 -10.46
N PHE A 316 -24.45 4.99 -9.90
CA PHE A 316 -24.70 3.86 -8.99
C PHE A 316 -23.80 3.91 -7.75
N ASP A 317 -24.41 3.98 -6.57
CA ASP A 317 -23.73 3.94 -5.26
C ASP A 317 -23.37 2.49 -4.89
N CYS A 318 -22.56 1.84 -5.74
CA CYS A 318 -22.09 0.47 -5.53
C CYS A 318 -20.73 0.45 -4.83
N SER A 319 -20.34 1.50 -4.11
CA SER A 319 -19.03 1.50 -3.44
C SER A 319 -19.00 0.46 -2.33
N GLY A 320 -17.98 -0.41 -2.31
CA GLY A 320 -17.79 -1.35 -1.20
C GLY A 320 -18.61 -2.64 -1.28
N HIS A 321 -19.19 -2.96 -2.44
CA HIS A 321 -19.97 -4.20 -2.59
C HIS A 321 -19.08 -5.44 -2.81
N ASP A 322 -17.90 -5.27 -3.41
CA ASP A 322 -16.97 -6.38 -3.72
C ASP A 322 -15.86 -6.47 -2.66
N ASN A 323 -16.29 -6.66 -1.41
CA ASN A 323 -15.45 -6.92 -0.25
C ASN A 323 -15.56 -8.40 0.16
N GLY A 324 -14.44 -9.04 0.52
CA GLY A 324 -14.51 -10.44 0.91
C GLY A 324 -13.19 -11.09 1.33
N VAL A 325 -13.28 -12.40 1.56
CA VAL A 325 -12.17 -13.30 1.88
C VAL A 325 -12.05 -14.34 0.79
N TYR A 326 -10.86 -14.50 0.24
CA TYR A 326 -10.52 -15.58 -0.68
C TYR A 326 -9.57 -16.55 -0.02
N ASN A 327 -9.97 -17.82 0.12
CA ASN A 327 -9.08 -18.88 0.59
C ASN A 327 -8.38 -19.55 -0.61
N ILE A 328 -7.05 -19.62 -0.56
CA ILE A 328 -6.21 -20.10 -1.66
C ILE A 328 -6.37 -21.61 -1.86
N GLY A 329 -6.59 -22.37 -0.78
CA GLY A 329 -6.69 -23.82 -0.80
C GLY A 329 -7.98 -24.30 -1.47
N ASN A 330 -9.13 -23.72 -1.08
CA ASN A 330 -10.43 -24.10 -1.65
C ASN A 330 -10.84 -23.25 -2.87
N LYS A 331 -10.15 -22.13 -3.12
CA LYS A 331 -10.39 -21.18 -4.22
C LYS A 331 -11.78 -20.54 -4.19
N VAL A 332 -12.37 -20.39 -3.00
CA VAL A 332 -13.69 -19.79 -2.80
C VAL A 332 -13.54 -18.34 -2.34
N VAL A 333 -14.33 -17.45 -2.94
CA VAL A 333 -14.54 -16.08 -2.47
C VAL A 333 -15.78 -16.06 -1.58
N LYS A 334 -15.65 -15.61 -0.33
CA LYS A 334 -16.76 -15.37 0.61
C LYS A 334 -16.89 -13.86 0.83
N PRO A 335 -18.04 -13.24 0.53
CA PRO A 335 -18.23 -11.84 0.86
C PRO A 335 -18.37 -11.64 2.38
N PHE A 336 -18.03 -10.45 2.89
CA PHE A 336 -17.96 -10.19 4.34
C PHE A 336 -19.30 -10.30 5.06
N ASP A 337 -20.41 -10.10 4.36
CA ASP A 337 -21.78 -10.27 4.87
C ASP A 337 -22.17 -11.74 5.11
N GLN A 338 -21.33 -12.68 4.66
CA GLN A 338 -21.51 -14.13 4.81
C GLN A 338 -20.44 -14.79 5.69
N LEU A 339 -19.70 -13.97 6.46
CA LEU A 339 -18.81 -14.47 7.51
C LEU A 339 -19.61 -14.62 8.81
N ASP A 340 -19.67 -15.84 9.34
CA ASP A 340 -20.38 -16.21 10.58
C ASP A 340 -19.75 -15.64 11.86
#